data_AF-A0A2N2DGJ4-F1
#
_entry.id   AF-A0A2N2DGJ4-F1
#
_cell.length_a   1.000
_cell.length_b   1.000
_cell.length_c   1.000
_cell.angle_alpha   90.00
_cell.angle_beta   90.00
_cell.angle_gamma   90.00
#
_symmetry.space_group_name_H-M   'P 1'
#
loop_
_entity.id
_entity.type
_entity.pdbx_description
1 polymer ?
#
loop_
_entity_poly.entity_id
_entity_poly.type
_entity_poly.pdbx_seq_one_letter_code
_entity_poly.pdbx_strand_id
1 'polypeptide(L)'
;MDIRCHCPDLTTEEFAELDLKEFDLSGRTFYTSKTPMVSHFPMNPEIKIEKTLKEIKNKGFQAVSPFFIIFEDGLLAGRIMVEIEPPSAKDNNIRTPGNLKLLGKAFTGPKFLVPKALKQFDGYLMSKKVLTTEFFFWYHSCKNCEKEKGSRTVILGRVR
;
A
#
# COMPACT_ATOMS: atom_id res chain seq x y z
N MET A 1 -4.32 -21.60 10.17
CA MET A 1 -3.90 -20.29 10.71
C MET A 1 -4.98 -19.32 10.32
N ASP A 2 -5.67 -18.73 11.29
CA ASP A 2 -6.82 -17.86 11.04
C ASP A 2 -6.28 -16.48 10.61
N ILE A 3 -6.34 -16.21 9.30
CA ILE A 3 -5.73 -15.02 8.71
C ILE A 3 -6.61 -13.81 9.08
N ARG A 4 -6.09 -12.90 9.89
CA ARG A 4 -6.85 -11.73 10.32
C ARG A 4 -7.02 -10.74 9.16
N CYS A 5 -8.23 -10.21 9.03
CA CYS A 5 -8.49 -9.13 8.07
C CYS A 5 -7.86 -7.83 8.56
N HIS A 6 -7.08 -7.19 7.70
CA HIS A 6 -6.47 -5.88 7.94
C HIS A 6 -6.86 -4.85 6.87
N CYS A 7 -7.93 -5.12 6.12
CA CYS A 7 -8.40 -4.22 5.09
C CYS A 7 -9.09 -3.01 5.72
N PRO A 8 -8.87 -1.80 5.20
CA PRO A 8 -9.65 -0.63 5.57
C PRO A 8 -11.16 -0.90 5.42
N ASP A 9 -11.91 -0.43 6.41
CA ASP A 9 -13.36 -0.48 6.41
C ASP A 9 -13.91 0.84 5.89
N LEU A 10 -13.98 0.94 4.55
CA LEU A 10 -14.55 2.08 3.84
C LEU A 10 -15.80 1.65 3.09
N THR A 11 -16.80 2.53 3.08
CA THR A 11 -17.97 2.47 2.21
C THR A 11 -17.56 2.56 0.73
N THR A 12 -18.51 2.35 -0.17
CA THR A 12 -18.25 2.48 -1.62
C THR A 12 -17.94 3.92 -1.99
N GLU A 13 -18.64 4.85 -1.36
CA GLU A 13 -18.54 6.30 -1.54
C GLU A 13 -17.18 6.80 -1.04
N GLU A 14 -16.80 6.45 0.20
CA GLU A 14 -15.50 6.81 0.77
C GLU A 14 -14.32 6.24 -0.05
N PHE A 15 -14.48 5.03 -0.62
CA PHE A 15 -13.46 4.47 -1.50
C PHE A 15 -13.36 5.24 -2.82
N ALA A 16 -14.49 5.68 -3.39
CA ALA A 16 -14.51 6.47 -4.62
C ALA A 16 -13.84 7.84 -4.44
N GLU A 17 -13.94 8.44 -3.25
CA GLU A 17 -13.23 9.69 -2.90
C GLU A 17 -11.71 9.57 -2.89
N LEU A 18 -11.15 8.36 -2.94
CA LEU A 18 -9.71 8.14 -3.06
C LEU A 18 -9.21 8.27 -4.51
N ASP A 19 -10.12 8.37 -5.49
CA ASP A 19 -9.73 8.57 -6.89
C ASP A 19 -9.15 9.98 -7.10
N LEU A 20 -7.93 10.04 -7.64
CA LEU A 20 -7.17 11.29 -7.85
C LEU A 20 -6.95 12.11 -6.58
N LYS A 21 -7.05 11.48 -5.40
CA LYS A 21 -6.74 12.10 -4.12
C LYS A 21 -5.23 12.18 -3.91
N GLU A 22 -4.76 13.30 -3.40
CA GLU A 22 -3.37 13.45 -2.95
C GLU A 22 -3.19 12.92 -1.53
N PHE A 23 -2.06 12.27 -1.30
CA PHE A 23 -1.64 11.75 -0.01
C PHE A 23 -0.25 12.31 0.29
N ASP A 24 -0.13 13.11 1.34
CA ASP A 24 1.17 13.51 1.87
C ASP A 24 1.58 12.52 2.97
N LEU A 25 2.58 11.70 2.66
CA LEU A 25 3.17 10.73 3.59
C LEU A 25 4.52 11.21 4.14
N SER A 26 4.88 12.47 3.89
CA SER A 26 6.15 13.04 4.36
C SER A 26 6.17 13.08 5.89
N GLY A 27 7.27 12.64 6.48
CA GLY A 27 7.44 12.58 7.94
C GLY A 27 6.70 11.44 8.65
N ARG A 28 5.79 10.73 7.97
CA ARG A 28 5.20 9.49 8.51
C ARG A 28 6.28 8.41 8.60
N THR A 29 6.22 7.57 9.63
CA THR A 29 7.23 6.54 9.86
C THR A 29 6.66 5.16 9.54
N PHE A 30 7.44 4.37 8.80
CA PHE A 30 7.02 3.05 8.33
C PHE A 30 8.04 1.99 8.74
N TYR A 31 7.55 0.86 9.25
CA TYR A 31 8.31 -0.37 9.26
C TYR A 31 8.17 -1.06 7.91
N THR A 32 9.29 -1.46 7.34
CA THR A 32 9.37 -1.98 5.97
C THR A 32 9.93 -3.39 5.94
N SER A 33 9.36 -4.24 5.10
CA SER A 33 9.84 -5.61 4.91
C SER A 33 9.81 -5.99 3.43
N LYS A 34 10.88 -6.61 2.93
CA LYS A 34 10.96 -7.01 1.52
C LYS A 34 9.90 -8.07 1.21
N THR A 35 9.21 -7.93 0.10
CA THR A 35 8.24 -8.91 -0.38
C THR A 35 8.53 -9.29 -1.84
N PRO A 36 8.53 -10.58 -2.19
CA PRO A 36 8.58 -10.98 -3.59
C PRO A 36 7.29 -10.52 -4.29
N MET A 37 7.42 -10.17 -5.56
CA MET A 37 6.31 -9.71 -6.39
C MET A 37 6.19 -10.53 -7.67
N VAL A 38 4.96 -10.66 -8.16
CA VAL A 38 4.62 -11.24 -9.47
C VAL A 38 3.69 -10.27 -10.16
N SER A 39 4.09 -9.72 -11.30
CA SER A 39 3.30 -8.76 -12.08
C SER A 39 2.77 -7.58 -11.23
N HIS A 40 3.65 -6.95 -10.45
CA HIS A 40 3.33 -5.84 -9.53
C HIS A 40 2.42 -6.22 -8.35
N PHE A 41 2.21 -7.52 -8.11
CA PHE A 41 1.43 -8.00 -6.96
C PHE A 41 2.32 -8.72 -5.95
N PRO A 42 2.28 -8.39 -4.64
CA PRO A 42 3.03 -9.10 -3.62
C PRO A 42 2.55 -10.56 -3.52
N MET A 43 3.47 -11.51 -3.44
CA MET A 43 3.07 -12.91 -3.23
C MET A 43 2.56 -13.11 -1.80
N ASN A 44 1.36 -13.69 -1.67
CA ASN A 44 0.71 -13.99 -0.37
C ASN A 44 0.70 -12.78 0.59
N PRO A 45 0.07 -11.64 0.19
CA PRO A 45 0.15 -10.40 0.94
C PRO A 45 -0.34 -10.55 2.38
N GLU A 46 -1.38 -11.35 2.62
CA GLU A 46 -1.94 -11.53 3.95
C GLU A 46 -0.93 -12.15 4.93
N ILE A 47 -0.23 -13.21 4.50
CA ILE A 47 0.83 -13.84 5.29
C ILE A 47 1.98 -12.85 5.54
N LYS A 48 2.31 -12.02 4.53
CA LYS A 48 3.38 -11.03 4.66
C LYS A 48 3.00 -9.92 5.64
N ILE A 49 1.75 -9.46 5.63
CA ILE A 49 1.20 -8.49 6.59
C ILE A 49 1.33 -9.04 8.01
N GLU A 50 0.82 -10.25 8.27
CA GLU A 50 0.86 -10.85 9.61
C GLU A 50 2.29 -11.03 10.13
N LYS A 51 3.21 -11.50 9.27
CA LYS A 51 4.63 -11.61 9.63
C LYS A 51 5.22 -10.25 9.97
N THR A 52 4.92 -9.22 9.18
CA THR A 52 5.44 -7.86 9.41
C THR A 52 4.88 -7.26 10.70
N LEU A 53 3.58 -7.40 10.97
CA LEU A 53 2.97 -6.95 12.22
C LEU A 53 3.53 -7.70 13.45
N LYS A 54 3.80 -9.01 13.31
CA LYS A 54 4.45 -9.80 14.36
C LYS A 54 5.89 -9.33 14.61
N GLU A 55 6.65 -9.02 13.56
CA GLU A 55 8.00 -8.46 13.68
C GLU A 55 8.00 -7.10 14.39
N ILE A 56 7.11 -6.19 13.98
CA ILE A 56 6.89 -4.88 14.63
C ILE A 56 6.67 -5.07 16.13
N LYS A 57 5.71 -5.94 16.50
CA LYS A 57 5.40 -6.25 17.90
C LYS A 57 6.61 -6.83 18.65
N ASN A 58 7.30 -7.80 18.06
CA ASN A 58 8.44 -8.48 18.69
C ASN A 58 9.63 -7.54 18.94
N LYS A 59 9.80 -6.53 18.08
CA LYS A 59 10.85 -5.50 18.22
C LYS A 59 10.44 -4.35 19.15
N GLY A 60 9.23 -4.39 19.71
CA GLY A 60 8.72 -3.34 20.61
C GLY A 60 8.26 -2.07 19.89
N PHE A 61 8.08 -2.11 18.57
CA PHE A 61 7.50 -0.99 17.82
C PHE A 61 5.97 -1.01 17.91
N GLN A 62 5.36 0.16 17.76
CA GLN A 62 3.91 0.34 17.82
C GLN A 62 3.38 0.66 16.43
N ALA A 63 2.56 -0.21 15.86
CA ALA A 63 1.84 0.07 14.63
C ALA A 63 0.68 1.04 14.88
N VAL A 64 0.50 2.01 13.99
CA VAL A 64 -0.60 2.99 14.08
C VAL A 64 -1.92 2.29 13.75
N SER A 65 -2.96 2.51 14.55
CA SER A 65 -4.30 1.96 14.33
C SER A 65 -5.27 3.08 13.92
N PRO A 66 -6.12 2.90 12.89
CA PRO A 66 -6.21 1.71 12.02
C PRO A 66 -4.95 1.53 11.16
N PHE A 67 -4.61 0.28 10.84
CA PHE A 67 -3.38 -0.01 10.10
C PHE A 67 -3.39 0.62 8.70
N PHE A 68 -2.42 1.50 8.44
CA PHE A 68 -2.11 1.97 7.10
C PHE A 68 -0.98 1.12 6.52
N ILE A 69 -1.32 0.30 5.51
CA ILE A 69 -0.42 -0.68 4.89
C ILE A 69 -0.39 -0.44 3.39
N ILE A 70 0.78 -0.10 2.86
CA ILE A 70 1.01 0.05 1.42
C ILE A 70 2.11 -0.89 0.96
N PHE A 71 2.07 -1.27 -0.32
CA PHE A 71 3.09 -2.08 -0.96
C PHE A 71 3.82 -1.22 -1.99
N GLU A 72 5.07 -0.87 -1.70
CA GLU A 72 5.99 -0.28 -2.67
C GLU A 72 6.28 -1.32 -3.76
N ASP A 73 6.04 -0.94 -5.01
CA ASP A 73 6.22 -1.79 -6.18
C ASP A 73 7.70 -2.06 -6.50
N GLY A 74 7.96 -3.13 -7.26
CA GLY A 74 9.28 -3.45 -7.78
C GLY A 74 9.22 -4.63 -8.75
N LEU A 75 10.14 -4.63 -9.73
CA LEU A 75 10.12 -5.58 -10.85
C LEU A 75 10.17 -7.06 -10.41
N LEU A 76 10.94 -7.38 -9.37
CA LEU A 76 11.08 -8.73 -8.81
C LEU A 76 10.73 -8.79 -7.31
N ALA A 77 10.97 -7.69 -6.61
CA ALA A 77 10.67 -7.56 -5.19
C ALA A 77 10.35 -6.11 -4.87
N GLY A 78 9.31 -5.94 -4.09
CA GLY A 78 8.89 -4.67 -3.52
C GLY A 78 9.06 -4.66 -2.01
N ARG A 79 8.34 -3.77 -1.34
CA ARG A 79 8.32 -3.69 0.12
C ARG A 79 6.90 -3.53 0.61
N ILE A 80 6.53 -4.28 1.64
CA ILE A 80 5.40 -3.88 2.48
C ILE A 80 5.89 -2.75 3.39
N MET A 81 5.07 -1.72 3.54
CA MET A 81 5.27 -0.60 4.45
C MET A 81 4.05 -0.53 5.38
N VAL A 82 4.28 -0.70 6.68
CA VAL A 82 3.27 -0.58 7.72
C VAL A 82 3.61 0.66 8.53
N GLU A 83 2.65 1.58 8.66
CA GLU A 83 2.87 2.75 9.49
C GLU A 83 3.07 2.38 10.97
N ILE A 84 4.07 3.00 11.59
CA ILE A 84 4.39 2.87 13.00
C ILE A 84 4.57 4.25 13.63
N GLU A 85 4.38 4.32 14.94
CA GLU A 85 4.80 5.49 15.72
C GLU A 85 6.31 5.70 15.58
N PRO A 86 6.81 6.95 15.55
CA PRO A 86 8.23 7.25 15.54
C PRO A 86 8.96 6.54 16.68
N PRO A 87 9.86 5.58 16.39
CA PRO A 87 10.48 4.78 17.43
C PRO A 87 11.67 5.54 18.05
N SER A 88 11.94 5.27 19.32
CA SER A 88 13.13 5.79 20.01
C SER A 88 14.43 5.10 19.59
N ALA A 89 14.34 3.87 19.05
CA ALA A 89 15.47 3.07 18.61
C ALA A 89 15.60 3.04 17.09
N LYS A 90 16.85 3.01 16.59
CA LYS A 90 17.15 2.83 15.17
C LYS A 90 16.99 1.36 14.77
N ASP A 91 16.41 1.13 13.59
CA ASP A 91 16.32 -0.19 12.95
C ASP A 91 16.40 -0.02 11.43
N ASN A 92 17.09 -0.93 10.75
CA ASN A 92 17.29 -0.88 9.30
C ASN A 92 15.99 -1.07 8.50
N ASN A 93 14.95 -1.61 9.13
CA ASN A 93 13.62 -1.76 8.55
C ASN A 93 12.77 -0.49 8.69
N ILE A 94 13.19 0.53 9.45
CA ILE A 94 12.44 1.77 9.61
C ILE A 94 12.76 2.75 8.49
N ARG A 95 11.72 3.39 7.95
CA ARG A 95 11.84 4.48 6.97
C ARG A 95 10.91 5.63 7.32
N THR A 96 11.45 6.83 7.29
CA THR A 96 10.70 8.08 7.45
C THR A 96 11.00 8.95 6.23
N PRO A 97 10.23 8.85 5.14
CA PRO A 97 10.50 9.64 3.94
C PRO A 97 10.32 11.13 4.20
N GLY A 98 11.30 11.95 3.81
CA GLY A 98 11.23 13.40 3.95
C GLY A 98 10.35 14.11 2.90
N ASN A 99 10.11 13.46 1.76
CA ASN A 99 9.20 13.93 0.71
C ASN A 99 8.55 12.73 0.02
N LEU A 100 7.33 12.38 0.43
CA LEU A 100 6.55 11.31 -0.18
C LEU A 100 5.11 11.77 -0.39
N LYS A 101 4.92 12.56 -1.44
CA LYS A 101 3.59 12.92 -1.94
C LYS A 101 3.17 11.90 -2.98
N LEU A 102 1.94 11.41 -2.88
CA LEU A 102 1.38 10.40 -3.78
C LEU A 102 0.05 10.91 -4.33
N LEU A 103 -0.25 10.56 -5.58
CA LEU A 103 -1.59 10.70 -6.16
C LEU A 103 -2.23 9.31 -6.26
N GLY A 104 -3.47 9.19 -5.80
CA GLY A 104 -4.24 7.95 -5.86
C GLY A 104 -5.02 7.77 -7.15
N LYS A 105 -5.23 6.51 -7.53
CA LYS A 105 -6.22 6.07 -8.51
C LYS A 105 -7.00 4.93 -7.89
N ALA A 106 -8.28 5.15 -7.63
CA ALA A 106 -9.15 4.11 -7.09
C ALA A 106 -9.50 3.13 -8.22
N PHE A 107 -9.36 1.84 -7.94
CA PHE A 107 -9.67 0.77 -8.87
C PHE A 107 -10.54 -0.28 -8.20
N THR A 108 -11.71 -0.51 -8.81
CA THR A 108 -12.61 -1.61 -8.46
C THR A 108 -12.62 -2.63 -9.60
N GLY A 109 -12.21 -3.85 -9.29
CA GLY A 109 -12.17 -4.93 -10.26
C GLY A 109 -11.16 -6.01 -9.90
N PRO A 110 -11.16 -7.15 -10.61
CA PRO A 110 -10.29 -8.28 -10.31
C PRO A 110 -8.80 -7.89 -10.25
N LYS A 111 -8.07 -8.46 -9.29
CA LYS A 111 -6.64 -8.17 -9.05
C LYS A 111 -5.75 -8.35 -10.29
N PHE A 112 -6.06 -9.31 -11.17
CA PHE A 112 -5.30 -9.52 -12.41
C PHE A 112 -5.40 -8.37 -13.41
N LEU A 113 -6.35 -7.44 -13.24
CA LEU A 113 -6.49 -6.23 -14.06
C LEU A 113 -5.77 -5.01 -13.47
N VAL A 114 -5.21 -5.10 -12.26
CA VAL A 114 -4.43 -4.01 -11.64
C VAL A 114 -3.28 -3.55 -12.53
N PRO A 115 -2.49 -4.42 -13.20
CA PRO A 115 -1.44 -3.96 -14.13
C PRO A 115 -1.98 -3.12 -15.30
N LYS A 116 -3.17 -3.43 -15.81
CA LYS A 116 -3.83 -2.64 -16.85
C LYS A 116 -4.26 -1.27 -16.31
N ALA A 117 -4.83 -1.24 -15.11
CA ALA A 117 -5.22 0.00 -14.43
C ALA A 117 -3.99 0.88 -14.11
N LEU A 118 -2.88 0.27 -13.68
CA LEU A 118 -1.59 0.94 -13.48
C LEU A 118 -1.11 1.62 -14.76
N LYS A 119 -1.12 0.92 -15.89
CA LYS A 119 -0.74 1.50 -17.19
C LYS A 119 -1.64 2.68 -17.60
N GLN A 120 -2.93 2.60 -17.32
CA GLN A 120 -3.86 3.71 -17.57
C GLN A 120 -3.56 4.92 -16.67
N PHE A 121 -3.25 4.65 -15.39
CA PHE A 121 -2.92 5.70 -14.44
C PHE A 121 -1.58 6.37 -14.75
N ASP A 122 -0.56 5.59 -15.14
CA ASP A 122 0.71 6.10 -15.63
C ASP A 122 0.51 7.01 -16.86
N GLY A 123 -0.33 6.59 -17.81
CA GLY A 123 -0.76 7.43 -18.94
C GLY A 123 -1.41 8.75 -18.52
N TYR A 124 -2.27 8.71 -17.49
CA TYR A 124 -2.86 9.91 -16.91
C TYR A 124 -1.81 10.83 -16.29
N LEU A 125 -0.88 10.30 -15.48
CA LEU A 125 0.20 11.08 -14.85
C LEU A 125 1.08 11.76 -15.92
N MET A 126 1.44 11.03 -16.98
CA MET A 126 2.17 11.58 -18.13
C MET A 126 1.41 12.72 -18.80
N SER A 127 0.09 12.60 -18.98
CA SER A 127 -0.74 13.69 -19.53
C SER A 127 -0.74 14.96 -18.65
N LYS A 128 -0.48 14.80 -17.36
CA LYS A 128 -0.33 15.89 -16.38
C LYS A 128 1.13 16.35 -16.21
N LYS A 129 2.06 15.89 -17.06
CA LYS A 129 3.50 16.15 -16.99
C LYS A 129 4.14 15.67 -15.68
N VAL A 130 3.53 14.70 -15.02
CA VAL A 130 4.11 13.99 -13.87
C VAL A 130 4.78 12.73 -14.39
N LEU A 131 6.10 12.64 -14.20
CA LEU A 131 6.89 11.46 -14.54
C LEU A 131 7.28 10.74 -13.25
N THR A 132 6.84 9.50 -13.09
CA THR A 132 7.19 8.67 -11.94
C THR A 132 7.44 7.23 -12.33
N THR A 133 8.40 6.61 -11.65
CA THR A 133 8.66 5.17 -11.70
C THR A 133 8.37 4.50 -10.36
N GLU A 134 7.89 5.28 -9.39
CA GLU A 134 7.65 4.84 -8.01
C GLU A 134 6.15 4.75 -7.78
N PHE A 135 5.67 3.50 -7.78
CA PHE A 135 4.27 3.17 -7.52
C PHE A 135 4.13 2.41 -6.22
N PHE A 136 2.97 2.57 -5.60
CA PHE A 136 2.56 1.86 -4.40
C PHE A 136 1.14 1.33 -4.58
N PHE A 137 0.82 0.26 -3.87
CA PHE A 137 -0.51 -0.32 -3.86
C PHE A 137 -1.06 -0.34 -2.44
N TRP A 138 -2.26 0.20 -2.28
CA TRP A 138 -3.04 0.10 -1.05
C TRP A 138 -4.24 -0.81 -1.31
N TYR A 139 -4.20 -2.02 -0.77
CA TYR A 139 -5.26 -3.01 -0.98
C TYR A 139 -6.39 -2.82 0.05
N HIS A 140 -7.60 -2.59 -0.43
CA HIS A 140 -8.79 -2.40 0.40
C HIS A 140 -9.63 -3.68 0.55
N SER A 141 -9.18 -4.78 -0.04
CA SER A 141 -9.89 -6.07 0.01
C SER A 141 -8.91 -7.26 0.01
N CYS A 142 -9.02 -8.10 1.04
CA CYS A 142 -8.46 -9.44 1.08
C CYS A 142 -9.47 -10.42 0.46
N LYS A 143 -9.07 -11.69 0.28
CA LYS A 143 -9.96 -12.73 -0.30
C LYS A 143 -11.32 -12.85 0.39
N ASN A 144 -11.38 -12.56 1.69
CA ASN A 144 -12.64 -12.58 2.44
C ASN A 144 -13.49 -11.35 2.12
N CYS A 145 -12.92 -10.14 2.22
CA CYS A 145 -13.61 -8.90 1.88
C CYS A 145 -14.06 -8.82 0.42
N GLU A 146 -13.32 -9.42 -0.51
CA GLU A 146 -13.66 -9.43 -1.93
C GLU A 146 -15.05 -10.00 -2.21
N LYS A 147 -15.50 -10.96 -1.40
CA LYS A 147 -16.82 -11.58 -1.53
C LYS A 147 -17.97 -10.63 -1.18
N GLU A 148 -17.71 -9.66 -0.31
CA GLU A 148 -18.73 -8.74 0.21
C GLU A 148 -18.75 -7.42 -0.58
N LYS A 149 -17.57 -6.81 -0.78
CA LYS A 149 -17.45 -5.46 -1.33
C LYS A 149 -16.73 -5.38 -2.68
N GLY A 150 -16.37 -6.53 -3.25
CA GLY A 150 -15.57 -6.63 -4.47
C GLY A 150 -14.07 -6.37 -4.23
N SER A 151 -13.28 -6.60 -5.28
CA SER A 151 -11.85 -6.30 -5.28
C SER A 151 -11.62 -4.79 -5.41
N ARG A 152 -11.01 -4.18 -4.40
CA ARG A 152 -10.73 -2.74 -4.32
C ARG A 152 -9.25 -2.49 -4.04
N THR A 153 -8.62 -1.66 -4.87
CA THR A 153 -7.21 -1.26 -4.75
C THR A 153 -7.06 0.22 -5.06
N VAL A 154 -6.27 0.95 -4.28
CA VAL A 154 -5.78 2.26 -4.68
C VAL A 154 -4.36 2.10 -5.20
N ILE A 155 -4.16 2.52 -6.45
CA ILE A 155 -2.83 2.62 -7.06
C ILE A 155 -2.31 4.01 -6.75
N LEU A 156 -1.12 4.12 -6.19
CA LEU A 156 -0.53 5.38 -5.75
C LEU A 156 0.73 5.65 -6.58
N GLY A 157 0.78 6.78 -7.27
CA GLY A 157 1.96 7.22 -8.03
C GLY A 157 2.64 8.36 -7.30
N ARG A 158 3.97 8.29 -7.12
CA ARG A 158 4.70 9.40 -6.50
C ARG A 158 4.59 10.67 -7.35
N VAL A 159 4.26 11.78 -6.71
CA VAL A 159 4.24 13.13 -7.30
C VAL A 159 5.28 14.01 -6.60
N ARG A 160 5.86 14.98 -7.32
CA ARG A 160 6.90 15.88 -6.78
C ARG A 160 6.29 17.07 -6.05
#